data_AF-A0A537WLV5-F1
#
_entry.id   AF-A0A537WLV5-F1
#
_cell.length_a   1.000
_cell.length_b   1.000
_cell.length_c   1.000
_cell.angle_alpha   90.00
_cell.angle_beta   90.00
_cell.angle_gamma   90.00
#
_symmetry.space_group_name_H-M   'P 1'
#
loop_
_entity.id
_entity.type
_entity.pdbx_description
1 polymer ?
#
loop_
_entity_poly.entity_id
_entity_poly.type
_entity_poly.pdbx_seq_one_letter_code
_entity_poly.pdbx_strand_id
1 'polypeptide(L)'
;MPERATRVESDSMGDIEVPADRYWGAQTERSLHHFSIGEDRMPVEIVRALGLLKKAAALVNAELGLLPKDKADLIVRAADEVVEGRLDEHFPLFVWQTGSGTQSNMNANEVIGNRAIELGGGELGSKRPIHPNDDVNMSQSSNDTFPTAMHVAAAQSIVRELLPSVRALRDALQRKSEEFAGIVKIGRTHLQDAVPLTLGQEFSGYVAQLDADIARVEQALPDLYELAIGGTAVGTGLNAPPGFGRAVAAKIAEQMELPFTSAANTFAALAAHDALVAAHGAIRTLAVSLMKIANDIRWLGSGPRSGLGELSLPENEPGSSIMPGKVNPTQSEAMTMVCCQVLGNDVAIAVAGSQGNFELNVFKPVIIWNFLHSTRILADACRTFREFCVEGIQPNRERIAELVDRSLMLVTALSPKIGYDKAAEIAKKAHEEGTTLKEAAMALGFLTEQEYDELVQPEKMVGPE
;
A
#
# COMPACT_ATOMS: atom_id res chain seq x y z
N MET A 1 -38.48 -1.03 17.91
CA MET A 1 -37.68 -2.23 17.59
C MET A 1 -37.86 -3.19 18.75
N PRO A 2 -37.98 -4.51 18.55
CA PRO A 2 -38.01 -5.43 19.68
C PRO A 2 -36.74 -5.24 20.52
N GLU A 3 -36.88 -5.26 21.83
CA GLU A 3 -35.76 -5.27 22.77
C GLU A 3 -34.84 -6.43 22.38
N ARG A 4 -33.58 -6.12 22.03
CA ARG A 4 -32.59 -7.17 21.79
C ARG A 4 -32.30 -7.83 23.12
N ALA A 5 -32.30 -9.16 23.15
CA ALA A 5 -31.91 -9.89 24.35
C ALA A 5 -30.48 -9.50 24.75
N THR A 6 -30.26 -9.24 26.03
CA THR A 6 -28.96 -8.90 26.61
C THR A 6 -28.54 -9.96 27.63
N ARG A 7 -27.23 -10.01 27.93
CA ARG A 7 -26.66 -10.71 29.07
C ARG A 7 -25.88 -9.71 29.92
N VAL A 8 -25.74 -10.00 31.21
CA VAL A 8 -24.92 -9.19 32.11
C VAL A 8 -23.49 -9.68 32.08
N GLU A 9 -22.56 -8.79 31.78
CA GLU A 9 -21.12 -8.99 31.91
C GLU A 9 -20.59 -8.03 32.99
N SER A 10 -19.42 -8.35 33.54
CA SER A 10 -18.78 -7.53 34.58
C SER A 10 -17.29 -7.35 34.33
N ASP A 11 -16.78 -6.18 34.69
CA ASP A 11 -15.36 -5.86 34.80
C ASP A 11 -15.07 -5.19 36.14
N SER A 12 -13.88 -4.64 36.33
CA SER A 12 -13.51 -3.95 37.57
C SER A 12 -14.30 -2.67 37.85
N MET A 13 -15.07 -2.15 36.88
CA MET A 13 -15.96 -1.00 37.03
C MET A 13 -17.41 -1.39 37.31
N GLY A 14 -17.70 -2.70 37.43
CA GLY A 14 -19.02 -3.24 37.72
C GLY A 14 -19.72 -3.81 36.49
N ASP A 15 -21.03 -4.01 36.63
CA ASP A 15 -21.86 -4.70 35.63
C ASP A 15 -22.21 -3.80 34.43
N ILE A 16 -22.46 -4.43 33.28
CA ILE A 16 -22.96 -3.81 32.05
C ILE A 16 -23.75 -4.83 31.23
N GLU A 17 -24.80 -4.38 30.57
CA GLU A 17 -25.58 -5.22 29.64
C GLU A 17 -24.90 -5.29 28.27
N VAL A 18 -24.76 -6.49 27.73
CA VAL A 18 -24.16 -6.77 26.43
C VAL A 18 -25.16 -7.55 25.57
N PRO A 19 -25.28 -7.30 24.25
CA PRO A 19 -26.16 -8.09 23.40
C PRO A 19 -25.88 -9.60 23.50
N ALA A 20 -26.93 -10.40 23.69
CA ALA A 20 -26.82 -11.84 23.94
C ALA A 20 -26.30 -12.62 22.72
N ASP A 21 -26.44 -12.06 21.51
CA ASP A 21 -25.97 -12.62 20.24
C ASP A 21 -24.51 -12.26 19.92
N ARG A 22 -23.76 -11.68 20.87
CA ARG A 22 -22.39 -11.18 20.63
C ARG A 22 -21.38 -11.76 21.61
N TYR A 23 -20.21 -12.19 21.12
CA TYR A 23 -19.17 -12.77 21.99
C TYR A 23 -18.30 -11.74 22.75
N TRP A 24 -18.32 -10.45 22.41
CA TRP A 24 -17.54 -9.47 23.18
C TRP A 24 -18.11 -9.27 24.59
N GLY A 25 -17.32 -8.76 25.54
CA GLY A 25 -17.69 -8.65 26.94
C GLY A 25 -17.82 -7.20 27.43
N ALA A 26 -17.70 -7.03 28.74
CA ALA A 26 -17.92 -5.75 29.42
C ALA A 26 -17.00 -4.63 28.91
N GLN A 27 -15.72 -4.89 28.66
CA GLN A 27 -14.77 -3.84 28.28
C GLN A 27 -15.00 -3.37 26.85
N THR A 28 -15.36 -4.28 25.95
CA THR A 28 -15.73 -3.92 24.57
C THR A 28 -17.00 -3.07 24.58
N GLU A 29 -18.03 -3.47 25.34
CA GLU A 29 -19.28 -2.71 25.44
C GLU A 29 -19.05 -1.30 26.02
N ARG A 30 -18.25 -1.19 27.09
CA ARG A 30 -17.86 0.11 27.64
C ARG A 30 -17.06 0.94 26.64
N SER A 31 -16.19 0.32 25.84
CA SER A 31 -15.44 1.04 24.81
C SER A 31 -16.37 1.62 23.75
N LEU A 32 -17.38 0.87 23.30
CA LEU A 32 -18.39 1.38 22.37
C LEU A 32 -19.13 2.60 22.93
N HIS A 33 -19.50 2.59 24.21
CA HIS A 33 -20.18 3.75 24.80
C HIS A 33 -19.32 5.03 24.83
N HIS A 34 -18.00 4.89 25.04
CA HIS A 34 -17.13 6.05 25.27
C HIS A 34 -16.34 6.51 24.03
N PHE A 35 -16.12 5.62 23.05
CA PHE A 35 -15.23 5.84 21.91
C PHE A 35 -15.93 5.61 20.56
N SER A 36 -17.25 5.82 20.49
CA SER A 36 -18.01 5.84 19.23
C SER A 36 -17.77 7.13 18.43
N ILE A 37 -16.54 7.30 17.95
CA ILE A 37 -16.11 8.47 17.16
C ILE A 37 -15.99 8.02 15.70
N GLY A 38 -16.60 8.76 14.77
CA GLY A 38 -16.51 8.48 13.32
C GLY A 38 -17.12 7.14 12.90
N GLU A 39 -16.73 6.68 11.71
CA GLU A 39 -17.16 5.39 11.13
C GLU A 39 -16.00 4.40 10.96
N ASP A 40 -14.78 4.82 11.29
CA ASP A 40 -13.56 4.03 11.11
C ASP A 40 -13.48 2.90 12.15
N ARG A 41 -13.93 1.71 11.76
CA ARG A 41 -13.74 0.49 12.56
C ARG A 41 -12.27 0.06 12.53
N MET A 42 -11.83 -0.61 13.59
CA MET A 42 -10.52 -1.25 13.63
C MET A 42 -10.39 -2.20 12.43
N PRO A 43 -9.29 -2.15 11.64
CA PRO A 43 -9.14 -2.99 10.46
C PRO A 43 -9.21 -4.48 10.79
N VAL A 44 -9.88 -5.27 9.94
CA VAL A 44 -10.04 -6.72 10.11
C VAL A 44 -8.69 -7.45 10.09
N GLU A 45 -7.67 -6.90 9.44
CA GLU A 45 -6.31 -7.41 9.46
C GLU A 45 -5.71 -7.39 10.86
N ILE A 46 -6.03 -6.37 11.67
CA ILE A 46 -5.61 -6.30 13.08
C ILE A 46 -6.36 -7.34 13.92
N VAL A 47 -7.66 -7.51 13.66
CA VAL A 47 -8.48 -8.53 14.35
C VAL A 47 -7.91 -9.93 14.10
N ARG A 48 -7.61 -10.27 12.85
CA ARG A 48 -7.03 -11.57 12.48
C ARG A 48 -5.62 -11.75 13.02
N ALA A 49 -4.79 -10.72 12.99
CA ALA A 49 -3.45 -10.76 13.59
C ALA A 49 -3.48 -10.93 15.12
N LEU A 50 -4.45 -10.33 15.81
CA LEU A 50 -4.70 -10.58 17.24
C LEU A 50 -5.15 -12.02 17.47
N GLY A 51 -6.08 -12.56 16.66
CA GLY A 51 -6.48 -13.97 16.73
C GLY A 51 -5.28 -14.92 16.61
N LEU A 52 -4.43 -14.69 15.59
CA LEU A 52 -3.20 -15.45 15.39
C LEU A 52 -2.25 -15.38 16.58
N LEU A 53 -2.07 -14.17 17.14
CA LEU A 53 -1.24 -13.95 18.32
C LEU A 53 -1.78 -14.71 19.54
N LYS A 54 -3.10 -14.67 19.79
CA LYS A 54 -3.72 -15.40 20.91
C LYS A 54 -3.58 -16.90 20.76
N LYS A 55 -3.73 -17.42 19.54
CA LYS A 55 -3.46 -18.83 19.23
C LYS A 55 -2.02 -19.21 19.55
N ALA A 56 -1.05 -18.44 19.06
CA ALA A 56 0.37 -18.70 19.30
C ALA A 56 0.72 -18.63 20.79
N ALA A 57 0.20 -17.64 21.51
CA ALA A 57 0.40 -17.49 22.95
C ALA A 57 -0.18 -18.67 23.75
N ALA A 58 -1.39 -19.12 23.42
CA ALA A 58 -2.02 -20.27 24.09
C ALA A 58 -1.21 -21.56 23.89
N LEU A 59 -0.74 -21.82 22.68
CA LEU A 59 0.12 -22.97 22.37
C LEU A 59 1.43 -22.93 23.17
N VAL A 60 2.11 -21.78 23.20
CA VAL A 60 3.37 -21.62 23.95
C VAL A 60 3.15 -21.75 25.45
N ASN A 61 2.09 -21.16 26.01
CA ASN A 61 1.80 -21.29 27.43
C ASN A 61 1.44 -22.74 27.82
N ALA A 62 0.80 -23.50 26.93
CA ALA A 62 0.56 -24.92 27.13
C ALA A 62 1.85 -25.77 27.05
N GLU A 63 2.72 -25.49 26.08
CA GLU A 63 4.04 -26.12 25.94
C GLU A 63 4.94 -25.85 27.18
N LEU A 64 4.80 -24.69 27.80
CA LEU A 64 5.48 -24.31 29.05
C LEU A 64 4.78 -24.81 30.32
N GLY A 65 3.63 -25.48 30.21
CA GLY A 65 2.87 -26.02 31.34
C GLY A 65 2.15 -24.98 32.20
N LEU A 66 2.00 -23.74 31.72
CA LEU A 66 1.31 -22.65 32.41
C LEU A 66 -0.21 -22.66 32.15
N LEU A 67 -0.61 -23.07 30.95
CA LEU A 67 -2.01 -23.17 30.55
C LEU A 67 -2.41 -24.65 30.41
N PRO A 68 -3.42 -25.14 31.13
CA PRO A 68 -3.95 -26.48 30.94
C PRO A 68 -4.31 -26.77 29.48
N LYS A 69 -3.99 -27.97 29.01
CA LYS A 69 -4.13 -28.34 27.59
C LYS A 69 -5.58 -28.23 27.10
N ASP A 70 -6.55 -28.63 27.92
CA ASP A 70 -7.98 -28.52 27.62
C ASP A 70 -8.42 -27.06 27.40
N LYS A 71 -7.90 -26.12 28.20
CA LYS A 71 -8.14 -24.69 27.98
C LYS A 71 -7.46 -24.19 26.71
N ALA A 72 -6.21 -24.59 26.50
CA ALA A 72 -5.45 -24.20 25.31
C ALA A 72 -6.14 -24.66 24.02
N ASP A 73 -6.63 -25.89 23.97
CA ASP A 73 -7.34 -26.45 22.82
C ASP A 73 -8.63 -25.67 22.50
N LEU A 74 -9.37 -25.22 23.52
CA LEU A 74 -10.56 -24.37 23.32
C LEU A 74 -10.20 -22.97 22.79
N ILE A 75 -9.16 -22.35 23.34
CA ILE A 75 -8.69 -21.03 22.92
C ILE A 75 -8.17 -21.08 21.48
N VAL A 76 -7.40 -22.10 21.12
CA VAL A 76 -6.87 -22.29 19.76
C VAL A 76 -8.02 -22.38 18.75
N ARG A 77 -9.04 -23.20 19.03
CA ARG A 77 -10.20 -23.35 18.15
C ARG A 77 -10.96 -22.03 17.96
N ALA A 78 -11.21 -21.29 19.04
CA ALA A 78 -11.87 -19.99 18.96
C ALA A 78 -11.02 -18.95 18.22
N ALA A 79 -9.71 -18.95 18.44
CA ALA A 79 -8.77 -18.07 17.75
C ALA A 79 -8.66 -18.40 16.24
N ASP A 80 -8.73 -19.67 15.85
CA ASP A 80 -8.81 -20.07 14.44
C ASP A 80 -10.06 -19.50 13.77
N GLU A 81 -11.22 -19.48 14.43
CA GLU A 81 -12.43 -18.82 13.92
C GLU A 81 -12.24 -17.31 13.70
N VAL A 82 -11.47 -16.63 14.56
CA VAL A 82 -11.10 -15.22 14.36
C VAL A 82 -10.17 -15.05 13.16
N VAL A 83 -9.13 -15.87 13.05
CA VAL A 83 -8.16 -15.82 11.94
C VAL A 83 -8.84 -16.06 10.59
N GLU A 84 -9.80 -16.98 10.55
CA GLU A 84 -10.60 -17.31 9.36
C GLU A 84 -11.67 -16.25 9.02
N GLY A 85 -11.86 -15.23 9.87
CA GLY A 85 -12.85 -14.16 9.68
C GLY A 85 -14.29 -14.57 9.98
N ARG A 86 -14.52 -15.74 10.62
CA ARG A 86 -15.87 -16.19 10.99
C ARG A 86 -16.52 -15.34 12.09
N LEU A 87 -15.71 -14.56 12.81
CA LEU A 87 -16.14 -13.78 13.96
C LEU A 87 -15.99 -12.26 13.76
N ASP A 88 -15.76 -11.78 12.53
CA ASP A 88 -15.48 -10.36 12.23
C ASP A 88 -16.57 -9.42 12.79
N GLU A 89 -17.83 -9.85 12.82
CA GLU A 89 -18.95 -9.05 13.37
C GLU A 89 -18.92 -8.86 14.90
N HIS A 90 -18.02 -9.54 15.61
CA HIS A 90 -17.83 -9.41 17.06
C HIS A 90 -16.71 -8.43 17.43
N PHE A 91 -16.16 -7.71 16.45
CA PHE A 91 -15.12 -6.71 16.64
C PHE A 91 -15.60 -5.30 16.27
N PRO A 92 -16.49 -4.70 17.07
CA PRO A 92 -17.17 -3.47 16.70
C PRO A 92 -16.31 -2.22 17.00
N LEU A 93 -15.12 -2.33 17.56
CA LEU A 93 -14.42 -1.14 18.06
C LEU A 93 -13.90 -0.23 16.94
N PHE A 94 -13.85 1.07 17.23
CA PHE A 94 -13.34 2.09 16.32
C PHE A 94 -11.82 2.25 16.44
N VAL A 95 -11.21 2.88 15.44
CA VAL A 95 -9.80 3.28 15.44
C VAL A 95 -9.52 4.29 16.55
N TRP A 96 -10.45 5.21 16.78
CA TRP A 96 -10.35 6.34 17.69
C TRP A 96 -10.63 5.94 19.15
N GLN A 97 -9.85 4.98 19.61
CA GLN A 97 -9.96 4.34 20.92
C GLN A 97 -8.73 4.69 21.78
N THR A 98 -8.52 3.97 22.89
CA THR A 98 -7.27 4.07 23.66
C THR A 98 -6.05 3.89 22.77
N GLY A 99 -5.10 4.82 22.90
CA GLY A 99 -3.95 4.95 22.02
C GLY A 99 -2.98 3.76 22.01
N SER A 100 -3.03 2.90 23.03
CA SER A 100 -2.25 1.66 23.09
C SER A 100 -2.89 0.50 22.31
N GLY A 101 -4.15 0.63 21.89
CA GLY A 101 -4.91 -0.47 21.32
C GLY A 101 -5.44 -1.49 22.35
N THR A 102 -5.36 -1.17 23.65
CA THR A 102 -5.84 -2.04 24.75
C THR A 102 -7.28 -2.51 24.57
N GLN A 103 -8.18 -1.65 24.10
CA GLN A 103 -9.58 -2.01 23.93
C GLN A 103 -9.75 -3.08 22.82
N SER A 104 -9.03 -2.99 21.69
CA SER A 104 -9.03 -4.08 20.69
C SER A 104 -8.36 -5.36 21.18
N ASN A 105 -7.28 -5.26 21.96
CA ASN A 105 -6.68 -6.45 22.61
C ASN A 105 -7.70 -7.13 23.54
N MET A 106 -8.40 -6.36 24.37
CA MET A 106 -9.44 -6.88 25.26
C MET A 106 -10.65 -7.40 24.48
N ASN A 107 -11.04 -6.77 23.37
CA ASN A 107 -12.09 -7.28 22.50
C ASN A 107 -11.73 -8.66 21.93
N ALA A 108 -10.49 -8.87 21.48
CA ALA A 108 -10.02 -10.20 21.10
C ALA A 108 -10.04 -11.19 22.26
N ASN A 109 -9.56 -10.78 23.45
CA ASN A 109 -9.59 -11.63 24.64
C ASN A 109 -11.01 -12.05 25.03
N GLU A 110 -11.96 -11.12 25.01
CA GLU A 110 -13.35 -11.37 25.37
C GLU A 110 -14.06 -12.25 24.33
N VAL A 111 -13.89 -11.95 23.03
CA VAL A 111 -14.51 -12.75 21.95
C VAL A 111 -13.98 -14.18 21.96
N ILE A 112 -12.65 -14.35 22.01
CA ILE A 112 -12.03 -15.68 22.06
C ILE A 112 -12.41 -16.39 23.35
N GLY A 113 -12.42 -15.69 24.49
CA GLY A 113 -12.81 -16.24 25.78
C GLY A 113 -14.25 -16.76 25.78
N ASN A 114 -15.21 -15.95 25.37
CA ASN A 114 -16.62 -16.33 25.33
C ASN A 114 -16.90 -17.42 24.29
N ARG A 115 -16.26 -17.36 23.11
CA ARG A 115 -16.38 -18.43 22.13
C ARG A 115 -15.78 -19.74 22.64
N ALA A 116 -14.64 -19.69 23.32
CA ALA A 116 -14.02 -20.87 23.93
C ALA A 116 -14.88 -21.45 25.08
N ILE A 117 -15.55 -20.60 25.86
CA ILE A 117 -16.55 -21.02 26.87
C ILE A 117 -17.69 -21.79 26.21
N GLU A 118 -18.27 -21.25 25.15
CA GLU A 118 -19.37 -21.89 24.42
C GLU A 118 -18.95 -23.24 23.82
N LEU A 119 -17.76 -23.30 23.20
CA LEU A 119 -17.17 -24.54 22.69
C LEU A 119 -16.96 -25.60 23.78
N GLY A 120 -16.74 -25.16 25.03
CA GLY A 120 -16.64 -26.00 26.22
C GLY A 120 -17.98 -26.30 26.91
N GLY A 121 -19.10 -25.82 26.38
CA GLY A 121 -20.44 -26.00 26.94
C GLY A 121 -20.74 -25.13 28.17
N GLY A 122 -19.99 -24.05 28.39
CA GLY A 122 -20.21 -23.11 29.47
C GLY A 122 -21.15 -21.96 29.10
N GLU A 123 -21.38 -21.06 30.06
CA GLU A 123 -22.27 -19.90 29.92
C GLU A 123 -21.46 -18.63 29.55
N LEU A 124 -21.81 -17.95 28.46
CA LEU A 124 -21.15 -16.71 28.03
C LEU A 124 -21.18 -15.66 29.17
N GLY A 125 -20.06 -14.95 29.34
CA GLY A 125 -19.87 -13.92 30.37
C GLY A 125 -19.58 -14.43 31.77
N SER A 126 -19.69 -15.75 32.01
CA SER A 126 -19.29 -16.36 33.28
C SER A 126 -17.77 -16.31 33.54
N LYS A 127 -16.98 -16.09 32.48
CA LYS A 127 -15.51 -16.16 32.46
C LYS A 127 -14.98 -17.53 32.94
N ARG A 128 -15.80 -18.58 32.76
CA ARG A 128 -15.49 -19.97 33.13
C ARG A 128 -15.93 -20.92 32.01
N PRO A 129 -15.08 -21.88 31.59
CA PRO A 129 -13.76 -22.20 32.15
C PRO A 129 -12.63 -21.27 31.68
N ILE A 130 -12.89 -20.37 30.73
CA ILE A 130 -11.86 -19.51 30.11
C ILE A 130 -12.04 -18.06 30.57
N HIS A 131 -11.02 -17.52 31.23
CA HIS A 131 -10.99 -16.14 31.66
C HIS A 131 -10.22 -15.28 30.63
N PRO A 132 -10.77 -14.12 30.19
CA PRO A 132 -10.15 -13.32 29.14
C PRO A 132 -8.76 -12.78 29.50
N ASN A 133 -8.51 -12.48 30.78
CA ASN A 133 -7.18 -12.00 31.22
C ASN A 133 -6.26 -13.18 31.58
N ASP A 134 -6.64 -13.94 32.60
CA ASP A 134 -5.84 -15.03 33.18
C ASP A 134 -5.53 -16.18 32.21
N ASP A 135 -6.39 -16.47 31.23
CA ASP A 135 -6.16 -17.55 30.26
C ASP A 135 -5.81 -17.02 28.86
N VAL A 136 -6.68 -16.20 28.24
CA VAL A 136 -6.46 -15.74 26.85
C VAL A 136 -5.32 -14.72 26.74
N ASN A 137 -5.20 -13.81 27.72
CA ASN A 137 -4.13 -12.82 27.80
C ASN A 137 -2.96 -13.26 28.70
N MET A 138 -2.86 -14.56 29.02
CA MET A 138 -1.77 -15.11 29.84
C MET A 138 -0.41 -14.74 29.24
N SER A 139 0.50 -14.24 30.09
CA SER A 139 1.87 -13.82 29.75
C SER A 139 1.98 -12.66 28.75
N GLN A 140 0.90 -11.90 28.56
CA GLN A 140 0.81 -10.83 27.57
C GLN A 140 0.42 -9.50 28.22
N SER A 141 0.68 -8.41 27.51
CA SER A 141 0.18 -7.06 27.79
C SER A 141 -0.47 -6.48 26.53
N SER A 142 -1.43 -5.57 26.68
CA SER A 142 -1.89 -4.80 25.52
C SER A 142 -0.74 -4.05 24.82
N ASN A 143 0.25 -3.62 25.61
CA ASN A 143 1.37 -2.83 25.12
C ASN A 143 2.27 -3.61 24.18
N ASP A 144 2.46 -4.92 24.37
CA ASP A 144 3.28 -5.77 23.49
C ASP A 144 2.46 -6.62 22.49
N THR A 145 1.15 -6.80 22.73
CA THR A 145 0.26 -7.53 21.81
C THR A 145 -0.20 -6.70 20.62
N PHE A 146 -0.69 -5.48 20.86
CA PHE A 146 -1.17 -4.62 19.77
C PHE A 146 -0.08 -4.27 18.75
N PRO A 147 1.15 -3.84 19.13
CA PRO A 147 2.20 -3.61 18.14
C PRO A 147 2.67 -4.89 17.43
N THR A 148 2.61 -6.05 18.09
CA THR A 148 2.84 -7.34 17.42
C THR A 148 1.80 -7.58 16.32
N ALA A 149 0.52 -7.34 16.61
CA ALA A 149 -0.54 -7.45 15.60
C ALA A 149 -0.38 -6.43 14.46
N MET A 150 0.06 -5.19 14.76
CA MET A 150 0.36 -4.18 13.75
C MET A 150 1.43 -4.65 12.77
N HIS A 151 2.54 -5.18 13.28
CA HIS A 151 3.66 -5.67 12.46
C HIS A 151 3.26 -6.87 11.60
N VAL A 152 2.52 -7.83 12.19
CA VAL A 152 1.99 -8.99 11.46
C VAL A 152 1.06 -8.55 10.32
N ALA A 153 0.07 -7.70 10.60
CA ALA A 153 -0.87 -7.21 9.61
C ALA A 153 -0.17 -6.38 8.50
N ALA A 154 0.74 -5.49 8.88
CA ALA A 154 1.51 -4.67 7.94
C ALA A 154 2.34 -5.53 6.98
N ALA A 155 3.16 -6.43 7.51
CA ALA A 155 4.00 -7.31 6.70
C ALA A 155 3.16 -8.22 5.78
N GLN A 156 2.05 -8.76 6.29
CA GLN A 156 1.13 -9.57 5.49
C GLN A 156 0.52 -8.76 4.33
N SER A 157 0.02 -7.54 4.60
CA SER A 157 -0.57 -6.69 3.56
C SER A 157 0.43 -6.31 2.46
N ILE A 158 1.70 -6.07 2.83
CA ILE A 158 2.76 -5.80 1.86
C ILE A 158 3.03 -7.03 0.99
N VAL A 159 3.31 -8.18 1.63
CA VAL A 159 3.79 -9.38 0.92
C VAL A 159 2.69 -10.03 0.09
N ARG A 160 1.46 -10.05 0.60
CA ARG A 160 0.36 -10.81 -0.03
C ARG A 160 -0.53 -9.97 -0.93
N GLU A 161 -0.55 -8.64 -0.78
CA GLU A 161 -1.47 -7.77 -1.55
C GLU A 161 -0.73 -6.72 -2.36
N LEU A 162 0.04 -5.84 -1.70
CA LEU A 162 0.68 -4.70 -2.36
C LEU A 162 1.75 -5.12 -3.37
N LEU A 163 2.77 -5.87 -2.93
CA LEU A 163 3.89 -6.27 -3.80
C LEU A 163 3.43 -7.08 -5.01
N PRO A 164 2.54 -8.09 -4.89
CA PRO A 164 2.00 -8.79 -6.05
C PRO A 164 1.30 -7.87 -7.04
N SER A 165 0.50 -6.91 -6.55
CA SER A 165 -0.24 -5.97 -7.41
C SER A 165 0.70 -5.02 -8.16
N VAL A 166 1.72 -4.50 -7.47
CA VAL A 166 2.73 -3.61 -8.07
C VAL A 166 3.59 -4.36 -9.09
N ARG A 167 4.06 -5.57 -8.77
CA ARG A 167 4.83 -6.43 -9.70
C ARG A 167 4.02 -6.73 -10.95
N ALA A 168 2.74 -7.07 -10.81
CA ALA A 168 1.92 -7.39 -11.96
C ALA A 168 1.60 -6.17 -12.84
N LEU A 169 1.47 -4.97 -12.26
CA LEU A 169 1.39 -3.72 -13.02
C LEU A 169 2.72 -3.43 -13.75
N ARG A 170 3.85 -3.58 -13.04
CA ARG A 170 5.19 -3.43 -13.61
C ARG A 170 5.41 -4.37 -14.79
N ASP A 171 4.99 -5.63 -14.68
CA ASP A 171 5.12 -6.61 -15.77
C ASP A 171 4.24 -6.26 -16.98
N ALA A 172 3.05 -5.67 -16.75
CA ALA A 172 2.22 -5.17 -17.85
C ALA A 172 2.87 -3.98 -18.56
N LEU A 173 3.47 -3.06 -17.80
CA LEU A 173 4.25 -1.95 -18.37
C LEU A 173 5.48 -2.44 -19.13
N GLN A 174 6.15 -3.49 -18.65
CA GLN A 174 7.28 -4.13 -19.34
C GLN A 174 6.84 -4.74 -20.68
N ARG A 175 5.70 -5.45 -20.72
CA ARG A 175 5.14 -5.95 -21.99
C ARG A 175 4.85 -4.81 -22.97
N LYS A 176 4.30 -3.70 -22.50
CA LYS A 176 4.09 -2.50 -23.33
C LYS A 176 5.40 -1.86 -23.79
N SER A 177 6.41 -1.82 -22.94
CA SER A 177 7.76 -1.36 -23.30
C SER A 177 8.34 -2.16 -24.46
N GLU A 178 8.18 -3.49 -24.44
CA GLU A 178 8.63 -4.40 -25.50
C GLU A 178 7.80 -4.25 -26.78
N GLU A 179 6.47 -4.20 -26.65
CA GLU A 179 5.54 -3.97 -27.76
C GLU A 179 5.83 -2.64 -28.51
N PHE A 180 6.26 -1.62 -27.77
CA PHE A 180 6.49 -0.27 -28.27
C PHE A 180 7.95 0.05 -28.58
N ALA A 181 8.86 -0.94 -28.48
CA ALA A 181 10.30 -0.75 -28.62
C ALA A 181 10.72 -0.06 -29.93
N GLY A 182 10.03 -0.36 -31.04
CA GLY A 182 10.33 0.20 -32.37
C GLY A 182 9.56 1.47 -32.74
N ILE A 183 8.78 2.06 -31.83
CA ILE A 183 7.94 3.23 -32.14
C ILE A 183 8.69 4.50 -31.75
N VAL A 184 9.29 5.19 -32.71
CA VAL A 184 9.94 6.48 -32.47
C VAL A 184 8.87 7.55 -32.21
N LYS A 185 9.04 8.31 -31.14
CA LYS A 185 8.19 9.45 -30.76
C LYS A 185 9.04 10.66 -30.42
N ILE A 186 8.39 11.82 -30.29
CA ILE A 186 9.08 13.03 -29.82
C ILE A 186 9.16 13.04 -28.29
N GLY A 187 10.36 13.30 -27.76
CA GLY A 187 10.54 13.56 -26.34
C GLY A 187 9.97 14.91 -25.97
N ARG A 188 9.64 15.09 -24.68
CA ARG A 188 9.28 16.40 -24.13
C ARG A 188 9.99 16.67 -22.83
N THR A 189 10.72 17.77 -22.78
CA THR A 189 11.32 18.30 -21.56
C THR A 189 10.78 19.72 -21.35
N HIS A 190 10.41 20.07 -20.11
CA HIS A 190 9.72 21.33 -19.82
C HIS A 190 8.41 21.52 -20.62
N LEU A 191 7.77 20.41 -21.03
CA LEU A 191 6.60 20.36 -21.91
C LEU A 191 6.83 20.88 -23.35
N GLN A 192 8.07 21.21 -23.71
CA GLN A 192 8.45 21.60 -25.07
C GLN A 192 8.90 20.37 -25.86
N ASP A 193 8.79 20.43 -27.19
CA ASP A 193 9.36 19.41 -28.07
C ASP A 193 10.87 19.28 -27.80
N ALA A 194 11.36 18.04 -27.74
CA ALA A 194 12.76 17.69 -27.53
C ALA A 194 13.23 16.72 -28.63
N VAL A 195 14.37 16.05 -28.44
CA VAL A 195 14.86 15.03 -29.38
C VAL A 195 14.01 13.73 -29.32
N PRO A 196 14.07 12.89 -30.36
CA PRO A 196 13.35 11.61 -30.37
C PRO A 196 13.83 10.62 -29.30
N LEU A 197 12.91 9.75 -28.89
CA LEU A 197 13.15 8.50 -28.17
C LEU A 197 12.10 7.49 -28.64
N THR A 198 12.25 6.20 -28.33
CA THR A 198 11.17 5.25 -28.58
C THR A 198 10.14 5.28 -27.46
N LEU A 199 8.88 4.98 -27.79
CA LEU A 199 7.82 4.81 -26.81
C LEU A 199 8.13 3.64 -25.86
N GLY A 200 8.86 2.63 -26.35
CA GLY A 200 9.43 1.60 -25.48
C GLY A 200 10.44 2.14 -24.47
N GLN A 201 11.36 3.04 -24.86
CA GLN A 201 12.28 3.68 -23.91
C GLN A 201 11.53 4.50 -22.85
N GLU A 202 10.48 5.22 -23.24
CA GLU A 202 9.63 5.95 -22.28
C GLU A 202 8.99 5.00 -21.25
N PHE A 203 8.40 3.89 -21.72
CA PHE A 203 7.78 2.89 -20.85
C PHE A 203 8.80 2.15 -19.97
N SER A 204 10.02 1.91 -20.45
CA SER A 204 11.10 1.34 -19.63
C SER A 204 11.46 2.22 -18.43
N GLY A 205 11.27 3.55 -18.54
CA GLY A 205 11.42 4.47 -17.43
C GLY A 205 10.41 4.18 -16.32
N TYR A 206 9.16 3.90 -16.67
CA TYR A 206 8.12 3.52 -15.71
C TYR A 206 8.44 2.20 -15.03
N VAL A 207 8.89 1.20 -15.80
CA VAL A 207 9.31 -0.10 -15.28
C VAL A 207 10.45 0.07 -14.27
N ALA A 208 11.49 0.84 -14.63
CA ALA A 208 12.63 1.08 -13.76
C ALA A 208 12.24 1.79 -12.45
N GLN A 209 11.29 2.73 -12.49
CA GLN A 209 10.75 3.34 -11.27
C GLN A 209 10.10 2.29 -10.36
N LEU A 210 9.23 1.43 -10.91
CA LEU A 210 8.53 0.40 -10.14
C LEU A 210 9.48 -0.69 -9.63
N ASP A 211 10.50 -1.08 -10.39
CA ASP A 211 11.54 -2.00 -9.92
C ASP A 211 12.27 -1.46 -8.69
N ALA A 212 12.66 -0.18 -8.75
CA ALA A 212 13.31 0.47 -7.62
C ALA A 212 12.36 0.59 -6.40
N ASP A 213 11.08 0.86 -6.63
CA ASP A 213 10.10 0.96 -5.55
C ASP A 213 9.77 -0.39 -4.90
N ILE A 214 9.68 -1.46 -5.70
CA ILE A 214 9.56 -2.84 -5.21
C ILE A 214 10.72 -3.16 -4.27
N ALA A 215 11.96 -2.88 -4.70
CA ALA A 215 13.15 -3.12 -3.89
C ALA A 215 13.15 -2.31 -2.59
N ARG A 216 12.71 -1.03 -2.62
CA ARG A 216 12.58 -0.19 -1.41
C ARG A 216 11.58 -0.75 -0.42
N VAL A 217 10.41 -1.20 -0.90
CA VAL A 217 9.38 -1.80 -0.05
C VAL A 217 9.86 -3.12 0.55
N GLU A 218 10.53 -3.97 -0.25
CA GLU A 218 11.13 -5.22 0.23
C GLU A 218 12.21 -4.98 1.30
N GLN A 219 13.03 -3.94 1.14
CA GLN A 219 14.08 -3.57 2.11
C GLN A 219 13.52 -3.15 3.47
N ALA A 220 12.26 -2.72 3.54
CA ALA A 220 11.62 -2.35 4.80
C ALA A 220 10.98 -3.54 5.54
N LEU A 221 10.81 -4.69 4.88
CA LEU A 221 10.17 -5.88 5.47
C LEU A 221 10.94 -6.46 6.68
N PRO A 222 12.28 -6.56 6.69
CA PRO A 222 13.03 -7.08 7.83
C PRO A 222 12.65 -6.43 9.17
N ASP A 223 12.51 -5.11 9.20
CA ASP A 223 12.16 -4.37 10.43
C ASP A 223 10.71 -4.63 10.87
N LEU A 224 9.81 -4.93 9.93
CA LEU A 224 8.43 -5.32 10.25
C LEU A 224 8.33 -6.76 10.77
N TYR A 225 9.33 -7.60 10.54
CA TYR A 225 9.34 -8.97 11.05
C TYR A 225 9.72 -9.05 12.54
N GLU A 226 10.29 -7.99 13.11
CA GLU A 226 10.57 -7.93 14.55
C GLU A 226 9.29 -7.64 15.36
N LEU A 227 8.92 -8.57 16.24
CA LEU A 227 7.69 -8.52 17.04
C LEU A 227 7.96 -8.10 18.49
N ALA A 228 7.09 -7.25 19.03
CA ALA A 228 7.21 -6.72 20.39
C ALA A 228 6.87 -7.74 21.50
N ILE A 229 6.18 -8.83 21.15
CA ILE A 229 5.65 -9.82 22.10
C ILE A 229 6.73 -10.35 23.06
N GLY A 230 6.40 -10.40 24.35
CA GLY A 230 7.33 -10.72 25.42
C GLY A 230 7.94 -9.47 26.08
N GLY A 231 7.72 -8.27 25.53
CA GLY A 231 8.04 -7.00 26.20
C GLY A 231 7.12 -6.68 27.37
N THR A 232 5.91 -7.22 27.40
CA THR A 232 4.87 -7.01 28.42
C THR A 232 4.52 -5.52 28.62
N ALA A 233 4.48 -5.02 29.86
CA ALA A 233 3.98 -3.68 30.15
C ALA A 233 4.89 -2.55 29.62
N VAL A 234 6.20 -2.68 29.84
CA VAL A 234 7.19 -1.58 29.62
C VAL A 234 8.48 -2.06 28.94
N GLY A 235 8.53 -3.30 28.46
CA GLY A 235 9.68 -3.86 27.73
C GLY A 235 10.50 -4.86 28.53
N THR A 236 10.32 -4.95 29.85
CA THR A 236 11.12 -5.80 30.75
C THR A 236 10.78 -7.29 30.69
N GLY A 237 9.62 -7.65 30.14
CA GLY A 237 9.10 -9.02 30.18
C GLY A 237 8.56 -9.47 31.53
N LEU A 238 8.24 -8.53 32.44
CA LEU A 238 7.65 -8.85 33.74
C LEU A 238 6.35 -9.67 33.55
N ASN A 239 6.23 -10.79 34.27
CA ASN A 239 5.13 -11.76 34.19
C ASN A 239 5.04 -12.58 32.89
N ALA A 240 6.01 -12.48 31.98
CA ALA A 240 6.19 -13.45 30.90
C ALA A 240 7.27 -14.47 31.27
N PRO A 241 7.10 -15.78 30.98
CA PRO A 241 8.13 -16.76 31.25
C PRO A 241 9.35 -16.55 30.34
N PRO A 242 10.56 -16.93 30.78
CA PRO A 242 11.77 -16.80 29.95
C PRO A 242 11.62 -17.46 28.58
N GLY A 243 11.89 -16.71 27.51
CA GLY A 243 11.80 -17.21 26.14
C GLY A 243 10.41 -17.16 25.50
N PHE A 244 9.38 -16.70 26.22
CA PHE A 244 8.01 -16.57 25.70
C PHE A 244 7.93 -15.85 24.36
N GLY A 245 8.45 -14.62 24.28
CA GLY A 245 8.39 -13.80 23.06
C GLY A 245 9.01 -14.48 21.83
N ARG A 246 10.18 -15.11 22.01
CA ARG A 246 10.84 -15.89 20.93
C ARG A 246 10.01 -17.09 20.48
N ALA A 247 9.43 -17.84 21.42
CA ALA A 247 8.60 -18.99 21.09
C ALA A 247 7.31 -18.58 20.38
N VAL A 248 6.65 -17.50 20.82
CA VAL A 248 5.44 -16.97 20.17
C VAL A 248 5.75 -16.45 18.77
N ALA A 249 6.83 -15.68 18.60
CA ALA A 249 7.25 -15.20 17.29
C ALA A 249 7.54 -16.37 16.32
N ALA A 250 8.18 -17.44 16.79
CA ALA A 250 8.43 -18.64 15.98
C ALA A 250 7.13 -19.33 15.53
N LYS A 251 6.12 -19.45 16.40
CA LYS A 251 4.81 -20.00 16.03
C LYS A 251 4.07 -19.12 15.01
N ILE A 252 4.17 -17.80 15.16
CA ILE A 252 3.61 -16.85 14.18
C ILE A 252 4.33 -16.99 12.85
N ALA A 253 5.67 -17.08 12.86
CA ALA A 253 6.48 -17.26 11.66
C ALA A 253 6.11 -18.53 10.89
N GLU A 254 5.96 -19.65 11.59
CA GLU A 254 5.54 -20.93 11.03
C GLU A 254 4.16 -20.83 10.38
N GLN A 255 3.16 -20.27 11.08
CA GLN A 255 1.79 -20.20 10.57
C GLN A 255 1.64 -19.22 9.40
N MET A 256 2.43 -18.15 9.38
CA MET A 256 2.36 -17.12 8.35
C MET A 256 3.26 -17.38 7.15
N GLU A 257 4.19 -18.33 7.27
CA GLU A 257 5.27 -18.56 6.30
C GLU A 257 6.08 -17.29 6.03
N LEU A 258 6.30 -16.49 7.08
CA LEU A 258 7.05 -15.23 7.06
C LEU A 258 8.08 -15.25 8.18
N PRO A 259 9.28 -14.67 8.00
CA PRO A 259 10.40 -14.84 8.92
C PRO A 259 10.30 -13.92 10.16
N PHE A 260 9.15 -13.95 10.86
CA PHE A 260 8.95 -13.19 12.09
C PHE A 260 9.92 -13.64 13.20
N THR A 261 10.42 -12.67 13.94
CA THR A 261 11.34 -12.87 15.07
C THR A 261 10.92 -12.03 16.26
N SER A 262 11.49 -12.30 17.43
CA SER A 262 11.34 -11.42 18.59
C SER A 262 12.22 -10.18 18.37
N ALA A 263 11.69 -8.99 18.64
CA ALA A 263 12.45 -7.76 18.55
C ALA A 263 13.71 -7.81 19.42
N ALA A 264 14.83 -7.31 18.89
CA ALA A 264 16.10 -7.31 19.62
C ALA A 264 16.04 -6.38 20.86
N ASN A 265 15.25 -5.31 20.77
CA ASN A 265 15.00 -4.38 21.86
C ASN A 265 13.49 -4.13 22.03
N THR A 266 12.91 -4.74 23.06
CA THR A 266 11.48 -4.61 23.39
C THR A 266 11.11 -3.22 23.89
N PHE A 267 12.03 -2.44 24.46
CA PHE A 267 11.73 -1.07 24.89
C PHE A 267 11.43 -0.18 23.68
N ALA A 268 12.30 -0.25 22.65
CA ALA A 268 12.11 0.48 21.40
C ALA A 268 10.82 0.04 20.67
N ALA A 269 10.55 -1.27 20.62
CA ALA A 269 9.36 -1.83 19.98
C ALA A 269 8.02 -1.40 20.62
N LEU A 270 8.04 -0.92 21.87
CA LEU A 270 6.87 -0.39 22.58
C LEU A 270 6.81 1.15 22.49
N ALA A 271 7.95 1.81 22.70
CA ALA A 271 8.08 3.25 22.81
C ALA A 271 8.00 3.98 21.46
N ALA A 272 8.29 3.30 20.35
CA ALA A 272 8.31 3.87 19.00
C ALA A 272 7.76 2.90 17.94
N HIS A 273 7.52 3.42 16.73
CA HIS A 273 7.02 2.67 15.57
C HIS A 273 7.83 2.98 14.30
N ASP A 274 9.14 3.12 14.46
CA ASP A 274 10.04 3.55 13.38
C ASP A 274 10.02 2.61 12.17
N ALA A 275 9.89 1.30 12.39
CA ALA A 275 9.73 0.31 11.32
C ALA A 275 8.51 0.58 10.42
N LEU A 276 7.36 0.93 11.03
CA LEU A 276 6.14 1.27 10.29
C LEU A 276 6.26 2.64 9.58
N VAL A 277 6.92 3.61 10.21
CA VAL A 277 7.20 4.92 9.61
C VAL A 277 8.12 4.77 8.39
N ALA A 278 9.21 4.00 8.52
CA ALA A 278 10.17 3.75 7.46
C ALA A 278 9.52 2.98 6.30
N ALA A 279 8.78 1.91 6.60
CA ALA A 279 8.05 1.13 5.60
C ALA A 279 7.02 1.99 4.85
N HIS A 280 6.27 2.84 5.54
CA HIS A 280 5.34 3.73 4.88
C HIS A 280 6.05 4.81 4.04
N GLY A 281 7.25 5.26 4.43
CA GLY A 281 8.09 6.12 3.59
C GLY A 281 8.51 5.48 2.25
N ALA A 282 8.71 4.15 2.22
CA ALA A 282 8.90 3.41 0.98
C ALA A 282 7.61 3.37 0.14
N ILE A 283 6.45 3.12 0.78
CA ILE A 283 5.12 3.14 0.13
C ILE A 283 4.78 4.53 -0.42
N ARG A 284 5.12 5.61 0.29
CA ARG A 284 5.00 7.00 -0.21
C ARG A 284 5.82 7.18 -1.49
N THR A 285 7.03 6.66 -1.53
CA THR A 285 7.90 6.77 -2.71
C THR A 285 7.29 6.07 -3.92
N LEU A 286 6.71 4.87 -3.72
CA LEU A 286 5.90 4.19 -4.73
C LEU A 286 4.73 5.05 -5.22
N ALA A 287 3.98 5.68 -4.32
CA ALA A 287 2.87 6.57 -4.69
C ALA A 287 3.34 7.79 -5.52
N VAL A 288 4.52 8.34 -5.23
CA VAL A 288 5.12 9.43 -6.03
C VAL A 288 5.45 8.95 -7.45
N SER A 289 6.01 7.75 -7.60
CA SER A 289 6.28 7.17 -8.93
C SER A 289 4.99 6.89 -9.70
N LEU A 290 3.99 6.26 -9.07
CA LEU A 290 2.69 5.97 -9.67
C LEU A 290 1.95 7.24 -10.10
N MET A 291 2.03 8.32 -9.32
CA MET A 291 1.51 9.63 -9.69
C MET A 291 2.09 10.10 -11.02
N LYS A 292 3.41 10.00 -11.21
CA LYS A 292 4.08 10.39 -12.46
C LYS A 292 3.61 9.52 -13.63
N ILE A 293 3.60 8.19 -13.45
CA ILE A 293 3.20 7.23 -14.49
C ILE A 293 1.75 7.49 -14.95
N ALA A 294 0.81 7.64 -14.01
CA ALA A 294 -0.59 7.90 -14.31
C ALA A 294 -0.80 9.26 -15.00
N ASN A 295 -0.04 10.28 -14.59
CA ASN A 295 -0.03 11.60 -15.22
C ASN A 295 0.44 11.54 -16.67
N ASP A 296 1.58 10.91 -16.94
CA ASP A 296 2.09 10.78 -18.30
C ASP A 296 1.07 10.06 -19.19
N ILE A 297 0.53 8.91 -18.75
CA ILE A 297 -0.43 8.14 -19.53
C ILE A 297 -1.66 8.97 -19.89
N ARG A 298 -2.23 9.75 -18.95
CA ARG A 298 -3.39 10.61 -19.26
C ARG A 298 -3.05 11.81 -20.15
N TRP A 299 -1.83 12.36 -20.06
CA TRP A 299 -1.38 13.44 -20.93
C TRP A 299 -1.15 12.94 -22.35
N LEU A 300 -0.48 11.80 -22.51
CA LEU A 300 -0.27 11.16 -23.81
C LEU A 300 -1.60 10.70 -24.43
N GLY A 301 -2.58 10.33 -23.61
CA GLY A 301 -3.95 10.03 -24.01
C GLY A 301 -4.88 11.24 -24.20
N SER A 302 -4.40 12.47 -24.04
CA SER A 302 -5.24 13.67 -24.17
C SER A 302 -5.67 13.90 -25.62
N GLY A 303 -6.96 14.15 -25.86
CA GLY A 303 -7.49 14.27 -27.23
C GLY A 303 -9.02 14.19 -27.29
N PRO A 304 -9.61 13.71 -28.41
CA PRO A 304 -8.93 13.04 -29.54
C PRO A 304 -8.35 14.01 -30.60
N ARG A 305 -8.68 15.30 -30.57
CA ARG A 305 -8.29 16.26 -31.62
C ARG A 305 -7.52 17.50 -31.14
N SER A 306 -7.58 17.80 -29.85
CA SER A 306 -7.05 19.06 -29.28
C SER A 306 -6.06 18.81 -28.13
N GLY A 307 -5.39 17.65 -28.15
CA GLY A 307 -4.37 17.27 -27.17
C GLY A 307 -3.13 16.66 -27.86
N LEU A 308 -2.35 15.89 -27.11
CA LEU A 308 -1.19 15.17 -27.65
C LEU A 308 -1.64 14.02 -28.54
N GLY A 309 -2.52 13.15 -28.02
CA GLY A 309 -3.15 12.05 -28.74
C GLY A 309 -2.19 10.95 -29.19
N GLU A 310 -1.06 10.77 -28.49
CA GLU A 310 -0.07 9.74 -28.81
C GLU A 310 -0.52 8.34 -28.37
N LEU A 311 -1.32 8.26 -27.30
CA LEU A 311 -1.90 7.01 -26.83
C LEU A 311 -3.42 7.02 -27.00
N SER A 312 -3.97 5.85 -27.33
CA SER A 312 -5.39 5.54 -27.21
C SER A 312 -5.57 4.68 -25.97
N LEU A 313 -6.38 5.16 -25.02
CA LEU A 313 -6.67 4.48 -23.76
C LEU A 313 -7.98 3.67 -23.89
N PRO A 314 -8.14 2.55 -23.16
CA PRO A 314 -9.37 1.78 -23.16
C PRO A 314 -10.60 2.60 -22.73
N GLU A 315 -11.73 2.35 -23.40
CA GLU A 315 -13.02 2.98 -23.07
C GLU A 315 -13.82 2.04 -22.15
N ASN A 316 -13.86 2.32 -20.85
CA ASN A 316 -14.55 1.47 -19.88
C ASN A 316 -15.98 1.95 -19.55
N GLU A 317 -16.23 3.26 -19.68
CA GLU A 317 -17.54 3.87 -19.42
C GLU A 317 -17.77 5.13 -20.27
N PRO A 318 -19.03 5.56 -20.47
CA PRO A 318 -19.32 6.86 -21.07
C PRO A 318 -18.72 8.01 -20.25
N GLY A 319 -17.83 8.80 -20.86
CA GLY A 319 -17.05 9.84 -20.17
C GLY A 319 -17.79 11.16 -19.94
N SER A 320 -19.04 11.31 -20.39
CA SER A 320 -19.82 12.51 -20.14
C SER A 320 -21.31 12.28 -20.24
N SER A 321 -22.06 12.89 -19.32
CA SER A 321 -23.52 12.93 -19.37
C SER A 321 -24.09 13.82 -20.48
N ILE A 322 -23.28 14.73 -21.06
CA ILE A 322 -23.73 15.74 -22.05
C ILE A 322 -22.98 15.68 -23.38
N MET A 323 -21.79 15.10 -23.44
CA MET A 323 -20.99 14.98 -24.66
C MET A 323 -20.95 13.51 -25.13
N PRO A 324 -21.86 13.09 -26.04
CA PRO A 324 -21.83 11.74 -26.61
C PRO A 324 -20.47 11.44 -27.26
N GLY A 325 -19.91 10.26 -26.96
CA GLY A 325 -18.63 9.81 -27.51
C GLY A 325 -17.37 10.35 -26.82
N LYS A 326 -17.49 11.14 -25.74
CA LYS A 326 -16.32 11.51 -24.92
C LYS A 326 -15.92 10.36 -24.01
N VAL A 327 -14.62 10.07 -23.95
CA VAL A 327 -14.02 9.12 -23.01
C VAL A 327 -12.94 9.82 -22.20
N ASN A 328 -12.94 9.59 -20.88
CA ASN A 328 -11.99 10.21 -19.95
C ASN A 328 -10.96 9.17 -19.47
N PRO A 329 -9.75 9.60 -19.06
CA PRO A 329 -8.72 8.73 -18.48
C PRO A 329 -9.02 8.42 -17.00
N THR A 330 -10.19 7.86 -16.71
CA THR A 330 -10.72 7.69 -15.33
C THR A 330 -9.85 6.81 -14.43
N GLN A 331 -9.19 5.79 -14.99
CA GLN A 331 -8.24 4.96 -14.23
C GLN A 331 -7.01 5.77 -13.80
N SER A 332 -6.50 6.68 -14.64
CA SER A 332 -5.44 7.61 -14.23
C SER A 332 -5.93 8.59 -13.17
N GLU A 333 -7.16 9.10 -13.30
CA GLU A 333 -7.76 9.99 -12.30
C GLU A 333 -7.84 9.31 -10.93
N ALA A 334 -8.39 8.09 -10.87
CA ALA A 334 -8.47 7.29 -9.66
C ALA A 334 -7.09 7.01 -9.04
N MET A 335 -6.10 6.58 -9.84
CA MET A 335 -4.73 6.37 -9.39
C MET A 335 -4.13 7.64 -8.77
N THR A 336 -4.31 8.80 -9.42
CA THR A 336 -3.76 10.06 -8.88
C THR A 336 -4.43 10.50 -7.57
N MET A 337 -5.75 10.29 -7.41
CA MET A 337 -6.43 10.55 -6.13
C MET A 337 -5.93 9.63 -5.02
N VAL A 338 -5.75 8.35 -5.32
CA VAL A 338 -5.16 7.36 -4.38
C VAL A 338 -3.76 7.79 -3.97
N CYS A 339 -2.91 8.21 -4.91
CA CYS A 339 -1.58 8.70 -4.59
C CYS A 339 -1.62 9.92 -3.66
N CYS A 340 -2.53 10.89 -3.88
CA CYS A 340 -2.72 12.01 -2.97
C CYS A 340 -3.11 11.54 -1.55
N GLN A 341 -4.02 10.57 -1.44
CA GLN A 341 -4.44 10.03 -0.16
C GLN A 341 -3.29 9.35 0.59
N VAL A 342 -2.47 8.54 -0.10
CA VAL A 342 -1.30 7.89 0.50
C VAL A 342 -0.28 8.91 1.01
N LEU A 343 -0.05 9.99 0.27
CA LEU A 343 0.83 11.08 0.73
C LEU A 343 0.28 11.76 2.00
N GLY A 344 -1.04 11.94 2.10
CA GLY A 344 -1.69 12.43 3.32
C GLY A 344 -1.56 11.46 4.50
N ASN A 345 -1.78 10.17 4.25
CA ASN A 345 -1.61 9.10 5.25
C ASN A 345 -0.17 9.05 5.77
N ASP A 346 0.84 9.27 4.91
CA ASP A 346 2.26 9.32 5.30
C ASP A 346 2.53 10.43 6.32
N VAL A 347 1.98 11.62 6.10
CA VAL A 347 2.11 12.72 7.05
C VAL A 347 1.47 12.36 8.38
N ALA A 348 0.28 11.76 8.37
CA ALA A 348 -0.39 11.31 9.59
C ALA A 348 0.44 10.28 10.37
N ILE A 349 1.02 9.29 9.68
CA ILE A 349 1.89 8.27 10.27
C ILE A 349 3.18 8.88 10.82
N ALA A 350 3.84 9.75 10.08
CA ALA A 350 5.08 10.40 10.52
C ALA A 350 4.84 11.26 11.77
N VAL A 351 3.76 12.05 11.78
CA VAL A 351 3.36 12.83 12.96
C VAL A 351 3.08 11.90 14.13
N ALA A 352 2.21 10.89 13.97
CA ALA A 352 1.87 9.93 15.03
C ALA A 352 3.10 9.17 15.57
N GLY A 353 4.03 8.76 14.70
CA GLY A 353 5.28 8.12 15.07
C GLY A 353 6.15 9.00 15.96
N SER A 354 6.18 10.32 15.70
CA SER A 354 6.95 11.29 16.50
C SER A 354 6.42 11.53 17.92
N GLN A 355 5.18 11.12 18.23
CA GLN A 355 4.51 11.45 19.50
C GLN A 355 4.76 10.41 20.62
N GLY A 356 5.84 9.63 20.55
CA GLY A 356 6.20 8.70 21.63
C GLY A 356 6.54 9.43 22.93
N ASN A 357 6.08 8.90 24.07
CA ASN A 357 6.43 9.43 25.39
C ASN A 357 6.90 8.30 26.30
N PHE A 358 8.14 8.40 26.78
CA PHE A 358 8.75 7.42 27.68
C PHE A 358 8.63 5.99 27.12
N GLU A 359 8.05 5.04 27.85
CA GLU A 359 8.02 3.62 27.49
C GLU A 359 6.97 3.23 26.45
N LEU A 360 6.10 4.15 25.99
CA LEU A 360 4.99 3.78 25.09
C LEU A 360 4.60 4.90 24.12
N ASN A 361 4.58 4.59 22.82
CA ASN A 361 3.83 5.40 21.85
C ASN A 361 2.34 5.02 21.90
N VAL A 362 1.47 6.00 22.17
CA VAL A 362 0.00 5.82 22.29
C VAL A 362 -0.75 6.37 21.07
N PHE A 363 -0.17 6.27 19.88
CA PHE A 363 -0.81 6.59 18.61
C PHE A 363 -0.90 5.33 17.72
N LYS A 364 -0.88 4.14 18.33
CA LYS A 364 -0.79 2.86 17.63
C LYS A 364 -1.96 2.63 16.65
N PRO A 365 -3.23 2.86 17.02
CA PRO A 365 -4.36 2.66 16.10
C PRO A 365 -4.32 3.54 14.86
N VAL A 366 -3.99 4.83 15.00
CA VAL A 366 -3.98 5.75 13.84
C VAL A 366 -2.81 5.45 12.89
N ILE A 367 -1.67 4.99 13.41
CA ILE A 367 -0.53 4.54 12.59
C ILE A 367 -0.96 3.37 11.72
N ILE A 368 -1.48 2.30 12.34
CA ILE A 368 -1.79 1.08 11.59
C ILE A 368 -3.00 1.22 10.68
N TRP A 369 -3.99 2.03 11.06
CA TRP A 369 -5.14 2.31 10.21
C TRP A 369 -4.70 3.01 8.91
N ASN A 370 -3.89 4.06 8.99
CA ASN A 370 -3.37 4.75 7.81
C ASN A 370 -2.49 3.84 6.96
N PHE A 371 -1.67 3.00 7.61
CA PHE A 371 -0.78 2.07 6.92
C PHE A 371 -1.57 1.05 6.09
N LEU A 372 -2.53 0.36 6.72
CA LEU A 372 -3.37 -0.65 6.07
C LEU A 372 -4.32 -0.03 5.04
N HIS A 373 -4.80 1.19 5.28
CA HIS A 373 -5.58 1.92 4.29
C HIS A 373 -4.75 2.18 3.03
N SER A 374 -3.53 2.71 3.17
CA SER A 374 -2.61 2.97 2.05
C SER A 374 -2.26 1.70 1.27
N THR A 375 -1.91 0.59 1.94
CA THR A 375 -1.54 -0.65 1.26
C THR A 375 -2.70 -1.21 0.45
N ARG A 376 -3.93 -1.20 1.02
CA ARG A 376 -5.14 -1.66 0.34
C ARG A 376 -5.48 -0.84 -0.90
N ILE A 377 -5.60 0.48 -0.76
CA ILE A 377 -6.03 1.33 -1.88
C ILE A 377 -4.97 1.38 -3.00
N LEU A 378 -3.68 1.25 -2.68
CA LEU A 378 -2.62 1.14 -3.69
C LEU A 378 -2.65 -0.21 -4.39
N ALA A 379 -2.82 -1.31 -3.66
CA ALA A 379 -2.92 -2.63 -4.26
C ALA A 379 -4.11 -2.68 -5.25
N ASP A 380 -5.27 -2.18 -4.82
CA ASP A 380 -6.47 -2.10 -5.66
C ASP A 380 -6.26 -1.18 -6.86
N ALA A 381 -5.72 0.02 -6.68
CA ALA A 381 -5.47 0.95 -7.77
C ALA A 381 -4.45 0.40 -8.78
N CYS A 382 -3.38 -0.27 -8.33
CA CYS A 382 -2.43 -0.92 -9.22
C CYS A 382 -3.10 -2.02 -10.04
N ARG A 383 -3.95 -2.84 -9.42
CA ARG A 383 -4.70 -3.89 -10.11
C ARG A 383 -5.65 -3.32 -11.17
N THR A 384 -6.49 -2.35 -10.80
CA THR A 384 -7.47 -1.78 -11.75
C THR A 384 -6.80 -0.94 -12.84
N PHE A 385 -5.74 -0.18 -12.51
CA PHE A 385 -4.98 0.58 -13.49
C PHE A 385 -4.27 -0.33 -14.49
N ARG A 386 -3.78 -1.50 -14.04
CA ARG A 386 -3.26 -2.53 -14.95
C ARG A 386 -4.35 -3.02 -15.90
N GLU A 387 -5.43 -3.57 -15.35
CA GLU A 387 -6.48 -4.29 -16.09
C GLU A 387 -7.27 -3.39 -17.04
N PHE A 388 -7.68 -2.21 -16.56
CA PHE A 388 -8.62 -1.34 -17.26
C PHE A 388 -7.93 -0.14 -17.93
N CYS A 389 -6.60 -0.06 -17.89
CA CYS A 389 -5.85 0.97 -18.61
C CYS A 389 -4.63 0.37 -19.31
N VAL A 390 -3.58 -0.01 -18.57
CA VAL A 390 -2.26 -0.34 -19.13
C VAL A 390 -2.30 -1.46 -20.16
N GLU A 391 -2.99 -2.56 -19.88
CA GLU A 391 -3.02 -3.72 -20.78
C GLU A 391 -3.65 -3.40 -22.14
N GLY A 392 -4.63 -2.49 -22.16
CA GLY A 392 -5.33 -2.07 -23.37
C GLY A 392 -4.76 -0.83 -24.06
N ILE A 393 -3.67 -0.22 -23.57
CA ILE A 393 -3.04 0.94 -24.23
C ILE A 393 -2.64 0.58 -25.66
N GLN A 394 -3.01 1.44 -26.61
CA GLN A 394 -2.61 1.35 -28.02
C GLN A 394 -1.90 2.64 -28.48
N PRO A 395 -0.82 2.56 -29.26
CA PRO A 395 -0.14 3.75 -29.79
C PRO A 395 -0.89 4.28 -31.02
N ASN A 396 -1.15 5.58 -31.05
CA ASN A 396 -1.65 6.24 -32.26
C ASN A 396 -0.47 6.54 -33.20
N ARG A 397 -0.08 5.54 -34.00
CA ARG A 397 1.12 5.57 -34.84
C ARG A 397 1.15 6.75 -35.82
N GLU A 398 0.01 7.07 -36.43
CA GLU A 398 -0.10 8.20 -37.36
C GLU A 398 0.18 9.52 -36.66
N ARG A 399 -0.45 9.74 -35.50
CA ARG A 399 -0.23 10.95 -34.70
C ARG A 399 1.20 11.05 -34.18
N ILE A 400 1.77 9.95 -33.71
CA ILE A 400 3.15 9.90 -33.24
C ILE A 400 4.11 10.28 -34.37
N ALA A 401 3.95 9.70 -35.57
CA ALA A 401 4.78 10.02 -36.73
C ALA A 401 4.64 11.49 -37.14
N GLU A 402 3.41 12.02 -37.21
CA GLU A 402 3.16 13.44 -37.49
C GLU A 402 3.92 14.37 -36.53
N LEU A 403 3.92 14.05 -35.23
CA LEU A 403 4.59 14.86 -34.21
C LEU A 403 6.11 14.79 -34.31
N VAL A 404 6.67 13.64 -34.69
CA VAL A 404 8.11 13.50 -34.96
C VAL A 404 8.51 14.35 -36.16
N ASP A 405 7.79 14.21 -37.29
CA ASP A 405 8.10 14.89 -38.55
C ASP A 405 8.02 16.42 -38.44
N ARG A 406 7.15 16.92 -37.55
CA ARG A 406 6.95 18.35 -37.33
C ARG A 406 7.93 18.99 -36.34
N SER A 407 8.68 18.19 -35.59
CA SER A 407 9.54 18.72 -34.54
C SER A 407 10.75 19.44 -35.11
N LEU A 408 10.95 20.67 -34.64
CA LEU A 408 12.14 21.46 -34.98
C LEU A 408 13.40 20.98 -34.24
N MET A 409 13.28 20.08 -33.27
CA MET A 409 14.42 19.56 -32.52
C MET A 409 15.17 18.42 -33.22
N LEU A 410 14.66 17.92 -34.35
CA LEU A 410 15.43 17.04 -35.23
C LEU A 410 16.71 17.71 -35.75
N VAL A 411 16.75 19.05 -35.74
CA VAL A 411 17.91 19.87 -36.07
C VAL A 411 19.15 19.53 -35.23
N THR A 412 18.97 18.95 -34.04
CA THR A 412 20.08 18.56 -33.15
C THR A 412 21.03 17.56 -33.83
N ALA A 413 20.52 16.69 -34.72
CA ALA A 413 21.35 15.76 -35.50
C ALA A 413 22.36 16.46 -36.42
N LEU A 414 22.11 17.72 -36.80
CA LEU A 414 22.99 18.48 -37.68
C LEU A 414 24.19 19.09 -36.94
N SER A 415 24.07 19.30 -35.62
CA SER A 415 25.07 20.03 -34.83
C SER A 415 26.49 19.44 -34.91
N PRO A 416 26.71 18.12 -34.89
CA PRO A 416 28.05 17.54 -35.08
C PRO A 416 28.70 17.87 -36.44
N LYS A 417 27.90 18.13 -37.49
CA LYS A 417 28.38 18.43 -38.85
C LYS A 417 28.56 19.93 -39.09
N ILE A 418 27.59 20.76 -38.69
CA ILE A 418 27.55 22.19 -39.05
C ILE A 418 27.77 23.14 -37.86
N GLY A 419 27.86 22.62 -36.63
CA GLY A 419 27.97 23.40 -35.40
C GLY A 419 26.62 23.90 -34.88
N TYR A 420 26.56 24.21 -33.59
CA TYR A 420 25.35 24.63 -32.89
C TYR A 420 24.71 25.88 -33.49
N ASP A 421 25.48 26.93 -33.74
CA ASP A 421 24.94 28.23 -34.19
C ASP A 421 24.20 28.11 -35.53
N LYS A 422 24.74 27.35 -36.48
CA LYS A 422 24.08 27.11 -37.77
C LYS A 422 22.83 26.25 -37.63
N ALA A 423 22.86 25.23 -36.77
CA ALA A 423 21.68 24.41 -36.48
C ALA A 423 20.57 25.26 -35.83
N ALA A 424 20.92 26.14 -34.89
CA ALA A 424 19.98 27.06 -34.26
C ALA A 424 19.36 28.05 -35.28
N GLU A 425 20.17 28.56 -36.23
CA GLU A 425 19.68 29.42 -37.30
C GLU A 425 18.68 28.71 -38.22
N ILE A 426 18.92 27.45 -38.58
CA ILE A 426 17.97 26.62 -39.34
C ILE A 426 16.64 26.49 -38.58
N ALA A 427 16.68 26.12 -37.30
CA ALA A 427 15.46 25.95 -36.50
C ALA A 427 14.68 27.25 -36.35
N LYS A 428 15.39 28.37 -36.13
CA LYS A 428 14.77 29.69 -36.02
C LYS A 428 14.09 30.10 -37.32
N LYS A 429 14.77 29.92 -38.46
CA LYS A 429 14.19 30.21 -39.78
C LYS A 429 12.97 29.34 -40.07
N ALA A 430 13.06 28.03 -39.82
CA ALA A 430 11.94 27.10 -39.99
C ALA A 430 10.71 27.52 -39.17
N HIS A 431 10.93 27.93 -37.91
CA HIS A 431 9.87 28.42 -37.04
C HIS A 431 9.24 29.74 -37.54
N GLU A 432 10.08 30.73 -37.87
CA GLU A 432 9.62 32.07 -38.30
C GLU A 432 8.86 32.02 -39.63
N GLU A 433 9.26 31.13 -40.54
CA GLU A 433 8.68 31.00 -41.88
C GLU A 433 7.60 29.90 -41.97
N GLY A 434 7.43 29.08 -40.93
CA GLY A 434 6.50 27.95 -40.92
C GLY A 434 6.88 26.83 -41.90
N THR A 435 8.16 26.71 -42.23
CA THR A 435 8.71 25.70 -43.15
C THR A 435 9.26 24.50 -42.39
N THR A 436 9.55 23.42 -43.11
CA THR A 436 10.27 22.27 -42.54
C THR A 436 11.73 22.62 -42.28
N LEU A 437 12.37 21.89 -41.36
CA LEU A 437 13.82 22.02 -41.14
C LEU A 437 14.63 21.77 -42.41
N LYS A 438 14.19 20.84 -43.27
CA LYS A 438 14.82 20.52 -44.54
C LYS A 438 14.79 21.72 -45.49
N GLU A 439 13.62 22.33 -45.69
CA GLU A 439 13.46 23.53 -46.51
C GLU A 439 14.32 24.70 -45.98
N ALA A 440 14.31 24.94 -44.66
CA ALA A 440 15.11 26.00 -44.05
C ALA A 440 16.63 25.75 -44.22
N ALA A 441 17.09 24.50 -44.06
CA ALA A 441 18.49 24.12 -44.26
C ALA A 441 18.95 24.36 -45.71
N MET A 442 18.10 24.06 -46.69
CA MET A 442 18.39 24.30 -48.11
C MET A 442 18.40 25.79 -48.44
N ALA A 443 17.43 26.54 -47.91
CA ALA A 443 17.32 27.98 -48.13
C ALA A 443 18.53 28.77 -47.57
N LEU A 444 19.12 28.30 -46.47
CA LEU A 444 20.34 28.87 -45.90
C LEU A 444 21.64 28.39 -46.58
N GLY A 445 21.56 27.35 -47.42
CA GLY A 445 22.71 26.77 -48.12
C GLY A 445 23.71 26.09 -47.19
N PHE A 446 23.28 25.66 -46.00
CA PHE A 446 24.16 25.03 -45.00
C PHE A 446 24.37 23.54 -45.25
N LEU A 447 23.45 22.88 -45.95
CA LEU A 447 23.46 21.46 -46.30
C LEU A 447 22.84 21.27 -47.67
N THR A 448 23.19 20.16 -48.32
CA THR A 448 22.43 19.61 -49.46
C THR A 448 21.29 18.73 -48.97
N GLU A 449 20.30 18.48 -49.85
CA GLU A 449 19.15 17.62 -49.53
C GLU A 449 19.61 16.20 -49.13
N GLN A 450 20.58 15.65 -49.85
CA GLN A 450 21.15 14.34 -49.56
C GLN A 450 21.85 14.32 -48.18
N GLU A 451 22.66 15.33 -47.85
CA GLU A 451 23.30 15.41 -46.54
C GLU A 451 22.26 15.53 -45.41
N TYR A 452 21.17 16.26 -45.63
CA TYR A 452 20.10 16.37 -44.65
C TYR A 452 19.44 15.01 -44.39
N ASP A 453 19.05 14.29 -45.45
CA ASP A 453 18.38 12.99 -45.35
C ASP A 453 19.30 11.90 -44.78
N GLU A 454 20.62 12.00 -45.00
CA GLU A 454 21.61 11.12 -44.40
C GLU A 454 21.79 11.37 -42.89
N LEU A 455 21.69 12.63 -42.45
CA LEU A 455 21.92 13.02 -41.06
C LEU A 455 20.67 12.96 -40.19
N VAL A 456 19.50 13.32 -40.72
CA VAL A 456 18.25 13.45 -39.96
C VAL A 456 17.40 12.20 -40.16
N GLN A 457 17.74 11.17 -39.39
CA GLN A 457 17.06 9.88 -39.39
C GLN A 457 16.53 9.60 -37.97
N PRO A 458 15.25 9.93 -37.66
CA PRO A 458 14.71 9.83 -36.31
C PRO A 458 14.94 8.45 -35.65
N GLU A 459 14.90 7.37 -36.42
CA GLU A 459 15.18 6.00 -35.99
C GLU A 459 16.63 5.77 -35.54
N LYS A 460 17.57 6.60 -35.97
CA LYS A 460 18.97 6.62 -35.53
C LYS A 460 19.25 7.65 -34.43
N MET A 461 18.26 8.49 -34.09
CA MET A 461 18.39 9.52 -33.05
C MET A 461 17.95 9.06 -31.65
N VAL A 462 17.59 7.78 -31.50
CA VAL A 462 17.07 7.21 -30.25
C VAL A 462 18.14 6.51 -29.40
N GLY A 463 19.43 6.69 -29.71
CA GLY A 463 20.54 6.10 -28.96
C GLY A 463 21.90 6.46 -29.56
N PRO A 464 23.01 6.14 -28.87
CA PRO A 464 24.35 6.25 -29.47
C PRO A 464 24.53 5.26 -30.63
N GLU A 465 25.32 5.66 -31.64
CA GLU A 465 25.76 4.78 -32.74
C GLU A 465 26.65 3.63 -32.28
#